data_AF-A0ABD8ASF8-F1
#
_entry.id   AF-A0ABD8ASF8-F1
#
_cell.length_a   1.000
_cell.length_b   1.000
_cell.length_c   1.000
_cell.angle_alpha   90.00
_cell.angle_beta   90.00
_cell.angle_gamma   90.00
#
_symmetry.space_group_name_H-M   'P 1'
#
loop_
_entity.id
_entity.type
_entity.pdbx_description
1 polymer ?
#
loop_
_entity_poly.entity_id
_entity_poly.type
_entity_poly.pdbx_seq_one_letter_code
_entity_poly.pdbx_strand_id
1 'polypeptide(L)' 'MIKRVKYDQTPPKVEYYLTHRDKSLMPILEEICKWGVHNVPETQTLHEI' A
#
# COMPACT_ATOMS: atom_id res chain seq x y z
N MET A 1 -10.04 -4.39 6.34
CA MET A 1 -10.02 -5.82 5.99
C MET A 1 -9.60 -6.05 4.53
N ILE A 2 -8.53 -6.81 4.33
CA ILE A 2 -8.04 -7.24 3.00
C ILE A 2 -8.82 -8.47 2.51
N LYS A 3 -9.26 -8.47 1.24
CA LYS A 3 -9.85 -9.65 0.59
C LYS A 3 -8.73 -10.47 -0.06
N ARG A 4 -8.72 -11.78 0.22
CA ARG A 4 -7.77 -12.73 -0.36
C ARG A 4 -8.49 -13.67 -1.32
N VAL A 5 -7.96 -13.82 -2.52
CA VAL A 5 -8.49 -14.72 -3.56
C VAL A 5 -7.43 -15.74 -3.93
N LYS A 6 -7.75 -17.03 -3.78
CA LYS A 6 -6.93 -18.15 -4.24
C LYS A 6 -7.45 -18.62 -5.60
N TYR A 7 -6.55 -18.90 -6.52
CA TYR A 7 -6.87 -19.51 -7.81
C TYR A 7 -6.30 -20.92 -7.86
N ASP A 8 -7.16 -21.89 -8.13
CA ASP A 8 -6.78 -23.30 -8.23
C ASP A 8 -6.24 -23.61 -9.64
N GLN A 9 -5.05 -23.08 -9.92
CA GLN A 9 -4.35 -23.25 -11.20
C GLN A 9 -2.93 -23.73 -10.93
N THR A 10 -2.28 -24.36 -11.91
CA THR A 10 -0.85 -24.66 -11.89
C THR A 10 -0.14 -23.65 -12.80
N PRO A 11 0.78 -22.82 -12.30
CA PRO A 11 1.23 -22.69 -10.90
C PRO A 11 0.20 -21.96 -10.01
N PRO A 12 0.16 -22.27 -8.70
CA PRO A 12 -0.82 -21.69 -7.78
C PRO A 12 -0.66 -20.17 -7.68
N LYS A 13 -1.76 -19.44 -7.80
CA LYS A 13 -1.80 -17.97 -7.69
C LYS A 13 -2.68 -17.54 -6.52
N VAL A 14 -2.23 -16.51 -5.81
CA VAL A 14 -3.01 -15.84 -4.77
C VAL A 14 -2.93 -14.35 -5.00
N GLU A 15 -4.07 -13.67 -4.92
CA GLU A 15 -4.16 -12.22 -5.05
C GLU A 15 -4.84 -11.61 -3.82
N TYR A 16 -4.44 -10.38 -3.51
CA TYR A 16 -4.94 -9.61 -2.37
C TYR A 16 -5.51 -8.29 -2.86
N TYR A 17 -6.63 -7.89 -2.28
CA TYR A 17 -7.39 -6.73 -2.71
C TYR A 17 -7.84 -5.92 -1.50
N LEU A 18 -7.79 -4.59 -1.62
CA LEU A 18 -8.45 -3.72 -0.66
C LEU A 18 -9.97 -3.87 -0.80
N THR A 19 -10.66 -4.05 0.32
CA THR A 19 -12.13 -3.95 0.35
C THR A 19 -12.58 -2.51 0.13
N HIS A 20 -13.84 -2.30 -0.23
CA HIS A 20 -14.38 -0.97 -0.44
C HIS A 20 -14.21 -0.06 0.80
N ARG A 21 -14.41 -0.62 2.00
CA ARG A 21 -14.14 0.07 3.26
C ARG A 21 -12.67 0.48 3.38
N ASP A 22 -11.73 -0.39 3.05
CA ASP A 22 -10.30 -0.07 3.20
C ASP A 22 -9.83 0.94 2.17
N LYS A 23 -10.45 0.98 0.99
CA LYS A 23 -10.17 2.01 -0.02
C LYS A 23 -10.51 3.42 0.49
N SER A 24 -11.42 3.58 1.45
CA SER A 24 -11.70 4.89 2.04
C SER A 24 -10.54 5.43 2.88
N LEU A 25 -9.56 4.59 3.25
CA LEU A 25 -8.35 5.02 3.95
C LEU A 25 -7.28 5.56 2.99
N MET A 26 -7.41 5.33 1.68
CA MET A 26 -6.40 5.73 0.70
C MET A 26 -6.07 7.24 0.76
N PRO A 27 -7.06 8.16 0.84
CA PRO A 27 -6.75 9.58 0.93
C PRO A 27 -5.93 9.93 2.18
N ILE A 28 -6.18 9.26 3.32
CA ILE A 28 -5.43 9.49 4.56
C ILE A 28 -3.99 9.01 4.41
N LEU A 29 -3.79 7.83 3.82
CA LEU A 29 -2.45 7.31 3.56
C LEU A 29 -1.66 8.20 2.60
N GLU A 30 -2.33 8.75 1.58
CA GLU A 30 -1.73 9.72 0.66
C GLU A 30 -1.27 11.00 1.38
N GLU A 31 -2.10 11.54 2.29
CA GLU A 31 -1.72 12.72 3.07
C GLU A 31 -0.56 12.42 4.03
N ILE A 32 -0.50 11.23 4.62
CA ILE A 32 0.65 10.81 5.45
C ILE A 32 1.92 10.73 4.60
N CYS A 33 1.87 10.16 3.40
CA CYS A 33 3.01 10.12 2.49
C CYS A 33 3.46 11.53 2.08
N LYS A 34 2.52 12.41 1.72
CA LYS A 34 2.82 13.81 1.40
C LYS A 34 3.49 14.49 2.59
N TRP A 35 2.92 14.36 3.78
CA TRP A 35 3.52 14.92 4.99
C TRP A 35 4.94 14.41 5.21
N GLY A 36 5.17 13.09 5.05
CA GLY A 36 6.50 12.49 5.18
C GLY A 36 7.51 13.11 4.21
N VAL A 37 7.14 13.25 2.94
CA VAL A 37 8.01 13.89 1.92
C VAL A 37 8.37 15.33 2.30
N HIS A 38 7.43 16.10 2.88
CA HIS A 38 7.68 17.50 3.25
C HIS A 38 8.45 17.67 4.56
N ASN A 39 8.45 16.66 5.45
CA ASN A 39 8.93 16.80 6.82
C ASN A 39 10.11 15.87 7.16
N VAL A 40 10.50 14.99 6.23
CA VAL A 40 11.75 14.22 6.36
C VAL A 40 12.93 15.15 6.07
N PRO A 41 13.90 15.29 7.00
CA PRO A 41 15.12 16.06 6.76
C PRO A 41 15.88 15.52 5.54
N GLU A 42 16.52 16.41 4.77
CA GLU A 42 17.28 16.10 3.54
C GLU A 42 18.35 15.00 3.71
N THR A 43 18.75 14.66 4.93
CA THR A 43 19.70 13.59 5.24
C THR A 43 19.19 12.18 5.00
N GLN A 44 17.92 11.99 4.63
CA GLN A 44 17.35 10.69 4.30
C GLN A 44 16.65 10.69 2.94
N THR A 45 17.41 11.01 1.88
CA THR A 45 16.98 10.70 0.51
C THR A 45 16.83 9.19 0.34
N LEU A 46 15.64 8.75 -0.07
CA LEU A 46 15.26 7.39 -0.43
C LEU A 46 16.11 6.86 -1.60
N HIS A 47 17.38 6.55 -1.35
CA HIS A 47 18.25 5.91 -2.33
C HIS A 47 18.34 4.39 -2.16
N GLU A 48 17.68 3.82 -1.16
CA GLU A 48 17.74 2.38 -0.86
C GLU A 48 16.45 1.88 -0.18
N ILE A 49 15.39 1.67 -0.96
CA ILE A 49 14.41 0.58 -0.76
C ILE A 49 14.10 -0.01 -2.13
#